data_AF-A0A929K489-F1
#
_entry.id   AF-A0A929K489-F1
#
_cell.length_a   1.000
_cell.length_b   1.000
_cell.length_c   1.000
_cell.angle_alpha   90.00
_cell.angle_beta   90.00
_cell.angle_gamma   90.00
#
_symmetry.space_group_name_H-M   'P 1'
#
loop_
_entity.id
_entity.type
_entity.pdbx_description
1 polymer ?
#
loop_
_entity_poly.entity_id
_entity_poly.type
_entity_poly.pdbx_seq_one_letter_code
_entity_poly.pdbx_strand_id
1 'polypeptide(L)'
;VTLVIVRDDLLERVPENTPTMQKWKTHAEKDSLFNTGPCWAIYMCKLSLEHLKELGGVSAMEKINRKKAKILYDVIDNSNGFYKGHANKDSRSLMNVTFNLPTPELETKCVAEGLARNLVGLKGH
;
A
#
# COMPACT_ATOMS: atom_id res chain seq x y z
N VAL A 1 -13.18 -0.86 -2.50
CA VAL A 1 -13.35 -2.32 -2.36
C VAL A 1 -12.35 -2.79 -1.33
N THR A 2 -12.73 -3.75 -0.49
CA THR A 2 -11.83 -4.42 0.45
C THR A 2 -11.72 -5.86 -0.01
N LEU A 3 -10.49 -6.32 -0.31
CA LEU A 3 -10.23 -7.71 -0.66
C LEU A 3 -9.86 -8.47 0.62
N VAL A 4 -10.55 -9.57 0.88
CA VAL A 4 -10.27 -10.46 2.01
C VAL A 4 -9.95 -11.83 1.43
N ILE A 5 -8.79 -12.39 1.79
CA ILE A 5 -8.43 -13.78 1.54
C ILE A 5 -8.47 -14.48 2.90
N VAL A 6 -9.43 -15.37 3.08
CA VAL A 6 -9.66 -16.12 4.31
C VAL A 6 -9.58 -17.61 4.02
N ARG A 7 -9.04 -18.38 4.96
CA ARG A 7 -8.98 -19.84 4.88
C ARG A 7 -10.31 -20.44 5.34
N ASP A 8 -10.84 -21.40 4.60
CA ASP A 8 -12.22 -21.89 4.78
C ASP A 8 -12.55 -22.39 6.20
N ASP A 9 -11.62 -23.08 6.87
CA ASP A 9 -11.80 -23.59 8.25
C ASP A 9 -11.94 -22.47 9.30
N LEU A 10 -11.59 -21.22 8.94
CA LEU A 10 -11.73 -20.08 9.82
C LEU A 10 -13.12 -19.41 9.72
N LEU A 11 -13.94 -19.76 8.73
CA LEU A 11 -15.23 -19.10 8.48
C LEU A 11 -16.24 -19.27 9.62
N GLU A 12 -16.18 -20.39 10.34
CA GLU A 12 -17.04 -20.68 11.49
C GLU A 12 -16.55 -20.03 12.80
N ARG A 13 -15.32 -19.50 12.83
CA ARG A 13 -14.70 -18.96 14.05
C ARG A 13 -15.16 -17.54 14.33
N VAL A 14 -16.45 -17.39 14.62
CA VAL A 14 -17.08 -16.08 14.85
C VAL A 14 -17.99 -16.13 16.08
N PRO A 15 -17.98 -15.11 16.96
CA PRO A 15 -18.91 -15.05 18.09
C PRO A 15 -20.37 -15.13 17.63
N GLU A 16 -21.21 -15.86 18.39
CA GLU A 16 -22.62 -16.09 18.04
C GLU A 16 -23.40 -14.78 17.80
N ASN A 17 -23.10 -13.75 18.59
CA ASN A 17 -23.73 -12.44 18.55
C ASN A 17 -23.18 -11.49 17.46
N THR A 18 -22.28 -11.95 16.58
CA THR A 18 -21.73 -11.13 15.51
C THR A 18 -22.83 -10.76 14.49
N PRO A 19 -22.97 -9.49 14.08
CA PRO A 19 -23.94 -9.11 13.05
C PRO A 19 -23.69 -9.84 11.73
N THR A 20 -24.76 -10.20 11.00
CA THR A 20 -24.69 -10.96 9.73
C THR A 20 -23.71 -10.38 8.72
N MET A 21 -23.68 -9.05 8.58
CA MET A 21 -22.76 -8.32 7.67
C MET A 21 -21.28 -8.43 8.06
N GLN A 22 -20.96 -8.74 9.31
CA GLN A 22 -19.59 -8.87 9.81
C GLN A 22 -19.10 -10.33 9.81
N LYS A 23 -19.96 -11.30 9.52
CA LYS A 23 -19.57 -12.71 9.38
C LYS A 23 -19.00 -12.95 7.98
N TRP A 24 -17.73 -13.34 7.88
CA TRP A 24 -17.13 -13.69 6.59
C TRP A 24 -17.85 -14.83 5.88
N LYS A 25 -18.38 -15.81 6.63
CA LYS A 25 -19.19 -16.90 6.10
C LYS A 25 -20.38 -16.43 5.26
N THR A 26 -21.10 -15.40 5.73
CA THR A 26 -22.23 -14.80 4.99
C THR A 26 -21.81 -14.37 3.58
N HIS A 27 -20.64 -13.74 3.47
CA HIS A 27 -20.11 -13.26 2.20
C HIS A 27 -19.60 -14.42 1.35
N ALA A 28 -18.88 -15.38 1.95
CA ALA A 28 -18.35 -16.54 1.24
C ALA A 28 -19.46 -17.42 0.62
N GLU A 29 -20.53 -17.71 1.37
CA GLU A 29 -21.67 -18.52 0.89
C GLU A 29 -22.49 -17.87 -0.23
N LYS A 30 -22.29 -16.58 -0.46
CA LYS A 30 -23.00 -15.78 -1.46
C LYS A 30 -22.07 -15.20 -2.51
N ASP A 31 -20.84 -15.68 -2.62
CA ASP A 31 -19.83 -15.17 -3.55
C ASP A 31 -19.64 -13.64 -3.45
N SER A 32 -19.71 -13.10 -2.22
CA SER A 32 -19.70 -11.67 -1.90
C SER A 32 -20.87 -10.85 -2.47
N LEU A 33 -21.96 -11.51 -2.87
CA LEU A 33 -23.20 -10.92 -3.39
C LEU A 33 -24.37 -11.04 -2.40
N PHE A 34 -24.08 -11.11 -1.10
CA PHE A 34 -25.12 -11.12 -0.06
C PHE A 34 -26.00 -9.86 -0.11
N ASN A 35 -25.41 -8.71 -0.43
CA ASN A 35 -26.09 -7.43 -0.65
C ASN A 35 -25.49 -6.70 -1.87
N THR A 36 -25.94 -5.48 -2.14
CA THR A 36 -25.37 -4.64 -3.19
C THR A 36 -23.91 -4.31 -2.91
N GLY A 37 -23.00 -4.96 -3.64
CA GLY A 37 -21.57 -4.71 -3.57
C GLY A 37 -21.12 -3.43 -4.29
N PRO A 38 -19.88 -2.96 -4.06
CA PRO A 38 -19.34 -1.78 -4.72
C PRO A 38 -18.87 -2.10 -6.15
N CYS A 39 -19.81 -2.33 -7.08
CA CYS A 39 -19.56 -2.84 -8.44
C CYS A 39 -18.44 -2.10 -9.18
N TRP A 40 -18.44 -0.76 -9.14
CA TRP A 40 -17.41 0.04 -9.80
C TRP A 40 -16.00 -0.19 -9.22
N ALA A 41 -15.87 -0.25 -7.90
CA ALA A 41 -14.59 -0.49 -7.26
C ALA A 41 -14.06 -1.91 -7.53
N ILE A 42 -14.96 -2.90 -7.65
CA ILE A 42 -14.60 -4.27 -8.05
C ILE A 42 -14.09 -4.28 -9.50
N TYR A 43 -14.77 -3.59 -10.41
CA TYR A 43 -14.35 -3.46 -11.80
C TYR A 43 -12.96 -2.82 -11.94
N MET A 44 -12.70 -1.72 -11.24
CA MET A 44 -11.38 -1.07 -11.26
C MET A 44 -10.28 -1.96 -10.67
N CYS A 45 -10.59 -2.76 -9.64
CA CYS A 45 -9.67 -3.75 -9.09
C CYS A 45 -9.33 -4.82 -10.13
N LYS A 46 -10.35 -5.36 -10.83
CA LYS A 46 -10.15 -6.32 -11.94
C LYS A 46 -9.17 -5.77 -12.98
N LEU A 47 -9.42 -4.56 -13.50
CA LEU A 47 -8.55 -3.94 -14.51
C LEU A 47 -7.11 -3.75 -14.00
N SER A 48 -6.94 -3.36 -12.74
CA SER A 48 -5.62 -3.18 -12.13
C SER A 48 -4.86 -4.51 -12.02
N LEU A 49 -5.56 -5.60 -11.69
CA LEU A 49 -4.99 -6.95 -11.60
C LEU A 49 -4.66 -7.52 -12.99
N GLU A 50 -5.49 -7.26 -13.99
CA GLU A 50 -5.21 -7.62 -15.39
C GLU A 50 -3.95 -6.92 -15.89
N HIS A 51 -3.83 -5.62 -15.67
CA HIS A 51 -2.62 -4.87 -15.99
C HIS A 51 -1.37 -5.40 -15.27
N LEU A 52 -1.49 -5.74 -13.97
CA LEU A 52 -0.39 -6.37 -13.23
C LEU A 52 0.06 -7.69 -13.89
N LYS A 53 -0.88 -8.51 -14.38
CA LYS A 53 -0.55 -9.75 -15.10
C LYS A 53 0.15 -9.47 -16.43
N GLU A 54 -0.31 -8.48 -17.20
CA GLU A 54 0.33 -8.05 -18.46
C GLU A 54 1.78 -7.61 -18.27
N LEU A 55 2.09 -6.96 -17.14
CA LEU A 55 3.45 -6.57 -16.78
C LEU A 55 4.37 -7.75 -16.36
N GLY A 56 3.87 -8.99 -16.33
CA GLY A 56 4.60 -10.17 -15.89
C GLY A 56 4.32 -10.58 -14.45
N GLY A 57 3.23 -10.09 -13.86
CA GLY A 57 2.75 -10.49 -12.54
C GLY A 57 3.62 -10.01 -11.37
N VAL A 58 3.42 -10.64 -10.21
CA VAL A 58 4.05 -10.24 -8.94
C VAL A 58 5.57 -10.24 -9.02
N SER A 59 6.18 -11.25 -9.64
CA SER A 59 7.64 -11.35 -9.74
C SER A 59 8.27 -10.23 -10.59
N ALA A 60 7.60 -9.78 -11.66
CA ALA A 60 8.07 -8.65 -12.44
C ALA A 60 7.89 -7.32 -11.68
N MET A 61 6.74 -7.15 -11.03
CA MET A 61 6.45 -5.96 -10.22
C MET A 61 7.41 -5.84 -9.03
N GLU A 62 7.82 -6.96 -8.40
CA GLU A 62 8.82 -6.96 -7.35
C GLU A 62 10.15 -6.36 -7.82
N LYS A 63 10.64 -6.77 -9.00
CA LYS A 63 11.89 -6.23 -9.57
C LYS A 63 11.78 -4.72 -9.82
N ILE A 64 10.63 -4.26 -10.33
CA ILE A 64 10.34 -2.84 -10.54
C ILE A 64 10.33 -2.09 -9.20
N ASN A 65 9.64 -2.61 -8.19
CA ASN A 65 9.55 -2.00 -6.86
C ASN A 65 10.91 -1.93 -6.17
N ARG A 66 11.73 -2.98 -6.24
CA ARG A 66 13.11 -2.97 -5.73
C ARG A 66 13.96 -1.92 -6.41
N LYS A 67 13.86 -1.77 -7.74
CA LYS A 67 14.59 -0.72 -8.49
C LYS A 67 14.16 0.69 -8.04
N LYS A 68 12.85 0.95 -7.93
CA LYS A 68 12.32 2.25 -7.47
C LYS A 68 12.77 2.58 -6.05
N ALA A 69 12.61 1.63 -5.12
CA ALA A 69 13.00 1.81 -3.73
C ALA A 69 14.51 2.05 -3.60
N LYS A 70 15.33 1.33 -4.37
CA LYS A 70 16.78 1.52 -4.40
C LYS A 70 17.16 2.95 -4.80
N ILE A 71 16.55 3.51 -5.85
CA ILE A 71 16.84 4.89 -6.29
C ILE A 71 16.63 5.88 -5.13
N LEU A 72 15.53 5.75 -4.38
CA LEU A 72 15.23 6.65 -3.26
C LEU A 72 16.16 6.40 -2.06
N TYR A 73 16.38 5.14 -1.67
CA TYR A 73 17.24 4.83 -0.54
C TYR A 73 18.72 5.12 -0.80
N ASP A 74 19.20 4.98 -2.03
CA ASP A 74 20.56 5.39 -2.41
C ASP A 74 20.74 6.89 -2.20
N VAL A 75 19.74 7.72 -2.55
CA VAL A 75 19.80 9.17 -2.30
C VAL A 75 19.84 9.44 -0.80
N ILE A 76 19.02 8.77 -0.01
CA ILE A 76 18.98 8.94 1.45
C ILE A 76 20.32 8.54 2.07
N ASP A 77 20.83 7.36 1.75
CA ASP A 77 22.05 6.80 2.35
C ASP A 77 23.31 7.57 1.96
N ASN A 78 23.36 8.15 0.76
CA ASN A 78 24.50 8.93 0.27
C ASN A 78 24.35 10.44 0.52
N SER A 79 23.32 10.88 1.26
CA SER A 79 23.06 12.30 1.54
C SER A 79 23.94 12.91 2.64
N ASN A 80 24.94 12.16 3.14
CA ASN A 80 25.75 12.54 4.29
C ASN A 80 24.91 12.96 5.53
N GLY A 81 23.79 12.26 5.75
CA GLY A 81 22.89 12.49 6.88
C GLY A 81 21.92 13.66 6.72
N PHE A 82 21.85 14.31 5.55
CA PHE A 82 20.84 15.33 5.27
C PHE A 82 19.44 14.73 5.24
N TYR A 83 19.25 13.65 4.47
CA TYR A 83 18.03 12.84 4.54
C TYR A 83 18.27 11.66 5.48
N LYS A 84 17.39 11.48 6.45
CA LYS A 84 17.50 10.41 7.46
C LYS A 84 16.33 9.46 7.32
N GLY A 85 16.57 8.26 6.80
CA GLY A 85 15.55 7.21 6.73
C GLY A 85 15.09 6.81 8.13
N HIS A 86 13.76 6.65 8.30
CA HIS A 86 13.18 6.32 9.61
C HIS A 86 13.42 4.85 10.02
N ALA A 87 13.25 3.92 9.08
CA ALA A 87 13.38 2.50 9.33
C ALA A 87 14.86 2.03 9.29
N ASN A 88 15.16 1.00 10.10
CA ASN A 88 16.41 0.24 10.01
C ASN A 88 16.58 -0.35 8.60
N LYS A 89 17.82 -0.45 8.11
CA LYS A 89 18.12 -0.82 6.70
C LYS A 89 17.51 -2.15 6.27
N ASP A 90 17.47 -3.14 7.16
CA ASP A 90 16.92 -4.47 6.95
C ASP A 90 15.38 -4.53 7.01
N SER A 91 14.75 -3.46 7.51
CA SER A 91 13.31 -3.35 7.74
C SER A 91 12.66 -2.30 6.82
N ARG A 92 13.40 -1.82 5.80
CA ARG A 92 12.93 -0.79 4.87
C ARG A 92 11.83 -1.29 3.94
N SER A 93 10.75 -0.52 3.86
CA SER A 93 9.62 -0.80 2.97
C SER A 93 9.98 -0.52 1.51
N LEU A 94 9.53 -1.39 0.61
CA LEU A 94 9.59 -1.16 -0.84
C LEU A 94 8.44 -0.29 -1.35
N MET A 95 7.47 0.03 -0.49
CA MET A 95 6.22 0.72 -0.85
C MET A 95 6.18 2.15 -0.31
N ASN A 96 6.59 2.35 0.94
CA ASN A 96 6.52 3.64 1.63
C ASN A 96 7.91 4.00 2.17
N VAL A 97 8.61 4.88 1.46
CA VAL A 97 9.93 5.37 1.87
C VAL A 97 9.75 6.56 2.80
N THR A 98 9.92 6.35 4.10
CA THR A 98 9.81 7.39 5.13
C THR A 98 11.19 7.92 5.53
N PHE A 99 11.30 9.24 5.61
CA PHE A 99 12.53 9.94 5.97
C PHE A 99 12.23 11.30 6.59
N ASN A 100 13.17 11.81 7.38
CA ASN A 100 13.16 13.15 7.96
C ASN A 100 14.34 13.97 7.43
N LEU A 101 14.26 15.29 7.61
CA LEU A 101 15.37 16.22 7.39
C LEU A 101 15.95 16.68 8.74
N PRO A 102 17.05 17.46 8.78
CA PRO A 102 17.69 17.84 10.03
C PRO A 102 16.80 18.70 10.94
N THR A 103 15.84 19.44 10.37
CA THR A 103 14.90 20.27 11.12
C THR A 103 13.49 20.27 10.50
N PRO A 104 12.43 20.53 11.28
CA PRO A 104 11.05 20.61 10.78
C PRO A 104 10.83 21.71 9.72
N GLU A 105 11.57 22.80 9.79
CA GLU A 105 11.51 23.89 8.81
C GLU A 105 11.99 23.42 7.44
N LEU A 106 13.05 22.60 7.41
CA LEU A 106 13.55 22.00 6.19
C LEU A 106 12.56 20.98 5.60
N GLU A 107 11.86 20.22 6.43
CA GLU A 107 10.78 19.32 5.97
C GLU A 107 9.65 20.10 5.33
N THR A 108 9.20 21.17 5.99
CA THR A 108 8.15 22.06 5.47
C THR A 108 8.57 22.67 4.14
N LYS A 109 9.81 23.15 4.04
CA LYS A 109 10.39 23.68 2.80
C LYS A 109 10.46 22.62 1.72
N CYS A 110 10.90 21.40 2.04
CA CYS A 110 10.99 20.28 1.09
C CYS A 110 9.62 19.92 0.51
N VAL A 111 8.57 19.87 1.33
CA VAL A 111 7.19 19.59 0.86
C VAL A 111 6.69 20.71 -0.05
N ALA A 112 6.88 21.98 0.33
CA ALA A 112 6.45 23.12 -0.48
C ALA A 112 7.17 23.18 -1.84
N GLU A 113 8.49 22.99 -1.82
CA GLU A 113 9.32 22.96 -3.03
C GLU A 113 9.05 21.74 -3.92
N GLY A 114 8.71 20.60 -3.31
CA GLY A 114 8.27 19.41 -4.04
C GLY A 114 6.95 19.66 -4.76
N LEU A 115 5.97 20.27 -4.08
CA LEU A 115 4.70 20.62 -4.67
C LEU A 115 4.86 21.60 -5.85
N ALA A 116 5.72 22.61 -5.73
CA ALA A 116 6.05 23.52 -6.83
C ALA A 116 6.66 22.80 -8.06
N ARG A 117 7.21 21.60 -7.86
CA ARG A 117 7.74 20.70 -8.92
C ARG A 117 6.79 19.55 -9.26
N ASN A 118 5.51 19.65 -8.89
CA ASN A 118 4.47 18.64 -9.10
C ASN A 118 4.72 17.29 -8.40
N LEU A 119 5.51 17.28 -7.33
CA LEU A 119 5.66 16.11 -6.46
C LEU A 119 4.57 16.13 -5.38
N VAL A 120 3.47 15.43 -5.65
CA VAL A 120 2.28 15.37 -4.79
C VAL A 120 2.40 14.20 -3.79
N GLY A 121 1.93 14.41 -2.55
CA GLY A 121 1.86 13.35 -1.54
C GLY A 121 3.15 13.11 -0.75
N LEU A 122 4.09 14.07 -0.75
CA LEU A 122 5.36 13.96 0.00
C LEU A 122 5.20 14.20 1.51
N LYS A 123 4.14 14.89 1.95
CA LYS A 123 3.92 15.17 3.37
C LYS A 123 3.65 13.86 4.11
N GLY A 124 4.47 13.56 5.12
CA GLY A 124 4.27 12.43 6.02
C GLY A 124 3.00 12.56 6.86
N HIS A 125 2.58 11.43 7.44
CA HIS A 125 1.50 11.36 8.43
C HIS A 125 2.01 11.68 9.83
#